data_AF-A0A349YFH1-F1
#
_entry.id   AF-A0A349YFH1-F1
#
_cell.length_a   1.000
_cell.length_b   1.000
_cell.length_c   1.000
_cell.angle_alpha   90.00
_cell.angle_beta   90.00
_cell.angle_gamma   90.00
#
_symmetry.space_group_name_H-M   'P 1'
#
loop_
_entity.id
_entity.type
_entity.pdbx_description
1 polymer ?
#
loop_
_entity_poly.entity_id
_entity_poly.type
_entity_poly.pdbx_seq_one_letter_code
_entity_poly.pdbx_strand_id
1 'polypeptide(L)' 'MAILKLICQDCHKHFEVEDEVISWKVKDNWFSRVDYRVVYCPYCEYANYIDYIEQFRREEEQNT' A
#
# COMPACT_ATOMS: atom_id res chain seq x y z
N MET A 1 -5.48 -19.23 0.47
CA MET A 1 -4.04 -18.92 0.42
C MET A 1 -3.65 -18.46 -0.97
N ALA A 2 -3.77 -17.15 -1.23
CA ALA A 2 -3.21 -16.52 -2.42
C ALA A 2 -1.77 -16.10 -2.12
N ILE A 3 -0.83 -16.44 -2.99
CA ILE A 3 0.59 -16.04 -2.89
C ILE A 3 0.84 -14.93 -3.92
N LEU A 4 1.36 -13.80 -3.45
CA LEU A 4 1.82 -12.71 -4.30
C LEU A 4 3.31 -12.90 -4.60
N LYS A 5 3.65 -12.88 -5.90
CA LYS A 5 5.03 -12.84 -6.35
C LYS A 5 5.41 -11.39 -6.64
N LEU A 6 6.36 -10.87 -5.88
CA LEU A 6 6.76 -9.47 -5.92
C LEU A 6 8.22 -9.34 -6.33
N ILE A 7 8.53 -8.20 -6.94
CA ILE A 7 9.90 -7.77 -7.22
C ILE A 7 10.20 -6.59 -6.30
N CYS A 8 11.30 -6.66 -5.57
CA CYS A 8 11.67 -5.57 -4.68
C CYS A 8 12.03 -4.31 -5.48
N GLN A 9 11.41 -3.18 -5.15
CA GLN A 9 11.62 -1.86 -5.78
C GLN A 9 13.02 -1.27 -5.55
N ASP A 10 13.79 -1.82 -4.61
CA ASP A 10 15.14 -1.37 -4.27
C ASP A 10 16.21 -2.36 -4.76
N CYS A 11 16.26 -3.57 -4.20
CA CYS A 11 17.26 -4.57 -4.59
C CYS A 11 16.89 -5.42 -5.83
N HIS A 12 15.69 -5.24 -6.40
CA HIS A 12 15.19 -5.91 -7.61
C HIS A 12 15.13 -7.45 -7.51
N LYS A 13 15.24 -8.00 -6.30
CA LYS A 13 15.08 -9.45 -6.05
C LYS A 13 13.62 -9.85 -6.03
N HIS A 14 13.37 -11.08 -6.48
CA HIS A 14 12.06 -11.69 -6.43
C HIS A 14 11.83 -12.32 -5.06
N PHE A 15 10.62 -12.15 -4.52
CA PHE A 15 10.21 -12.79 -3.28
C PHE A 15 8.71 -13.06 -3.30
N GLU A 16 8.28 -14.01 -2.47
CA GLU A 16 6.90 -14.44 -2.37
C GLU A 16 6.36 -14.11 -0.98
N VAL A 17 5.12 -13.63 -0.93
CA VAL A 17 4.42 -13.33 0.32
C VAL A 17 2.98 -13.80 0.25
N GLU A 18 2.44 -14.24 1.39
CA GLU A 18 1.04 -14.63 1.50
C GLU A 18 0.17 -13.37 1.54
N ASP A 19 -0.81 -13.26 0.64
CA ASP A 19 -1.68 -12.08 0.57
C ASP A 19 -2.47 -11.85 1.87
N GLU A 20 -2.82 -12.95 2.54
CA GLU A 20 -3.60 -12.97 3.78
C GLU A 20 -2.86 -12.34 4.97
N VAL A 21 -1.51 -12.27 4.94
CA VAL A 21 -0.73 -11.62 6.02
C VAL A 21 -0.52 -10.12 5.79
N ILE A 22 -0.89 -9.60 4.62
CA ILE A 22 -0.67 -8.19 4.26
C ILE A 22 -1.88 -7.35 4.66
N SER A 23 -1.78 -6.72 5.83
CA SER A 23 -2.82 -5.81 6.31
C SER A 23 -2.82 -4.48 5.56
N TRP A 24 -4.01 -3.99 5.23
CA TRP A 24 -4.20 -2.61 4.74
C TRP A 24 -3.80 -1.60 5.83
N LYS A 25 -3.08 -0.57 5.41
CA LYS A 25 -2.75 0.59 6.24
C LYS A 25 -3.49 1.81 5.70
N VAL A 26 -3.90 2.69 6.60
CA VAL A 26 -4.62 3.93 6.27
C VAL A 26 -3.77 5.12 6.68
N LYS A 27 -3.56 6.05 5.76
CA LYS A 27 -3.04 7.38 6.03
C LYS A 27 -4.14 8.37 5.72
N ASP A 28 -4.80 8.84 6.77
CA ASP A 28 -5.89 9.80 6.68
C ASP A 28 -5.39 11.19 7.05
N ASN A 29 -5.55 12.16 6.14
CA ASN A 29 -5.24 13.55 6.37
C ASN A 29 -6.46 14.42 6.02
N TRP A 30 -6.36 15.73 6.27
CA TRP A 30 -7.49 16.66 6.07
C TRP A 30 -8.03 16.65 4.62
N PHE A 31 -7.16 16.45 3.64
CA PHE A 31 -7.47 16.55 2.21
C PHE A 31 -7.73 15.20 1.54
N SER A 32 -7.01 14.16 1.95
CA SER A 32 -7.10 12.84 1.36
C SER A 32 -6.97 11.71 2.38
N ARG A 33 -7.70 10.64 2.11
CA ARG A 33 -7.51 9.34 2.74
C ARG A 33 -6.80 8.43 1.77
N VAL A 34 -5.69 7.86 2.21
CA VAL A 34 -4.87 6.94 1.41
C VAL A 34 -4.87 5.57 2.08
N ASP A 35 -5.49 4.60 1.45
CA ASP A 35 -5.40 3.19 1.84
C ASP A 35 -4.27 2.53 1.03
N TYR A 36 -3.29 1.92 1.70
CA TYR A 36 -2.12 1.33 1.05
C TYR A 36 -1.74 -0.02 1.66
N ARG A 37 -1.11 -0.88 0.84
CA ARG A 37 -0.50 -2.14 1.29
C ARG A 37 1.00 -2.07 1.14
N VAL A 38 1.72 -2.48 2.18
CA VAL A 38 3.18 -2.47 2.22
C VAL A 38 3.73 -3.80 2.70
N VAL A 39 4.80 -4.25 2.07
CA VAL A 39 5.51 -5.47 2.42
C VAL A 39 7.01 -5.20 2.47
N TYR A 40 7.67 -5.74 3.48
CA TYR A 40 9.11 -5.59 3.63
C TYR A 40 9.84 -6.69 2.86
N CYS A 41 10.83 -6.30 2.06
CA CYS A 41 11.67 -7.26 1.35
C CYS A 41 12.48 -8.08 2.37
N PRO A 42 12.48 -9.42 2.31
CA PRO A 42 13.26 -10.25 3.23
C PRO A 42 14.78 -10.15 3.00
N TYR A 43 15.23 -9.57 1.88
CA TYR A 43 16.64 -9.48 1.53
C TYR A 43 17.30 -8.14 1.91
N CYS A 44 16.56 -7.04 1.79
CA CYS A 44 17.10 -5.68 2.03
C CYS A 44 16.25 -4.85 2.99
N GLU A 45 15.18 -5.42 3.56
CA GLU A 45 14.26 -4.76 4.50
C GLU A 45 13.57 -3.51 3.92
N TYR A 46 13.65 -3.30 2.61
CA TYR A 46 13.01 -2.18 1.94
C TYR A 46 11.48 -2.33 1.94
N ALA A 47 10.78 -1.22 2.15
CA ALA A 47 9.33 -1.15 2.13
C ALA A 47 8.81 -1.11 0.68
N ASN A 48 8.17 -2.19 0.24
CA ASN A 48 7.57 -2.32 -1.08
C ASN A 48 6.08 -2.01 -1.00
N TYR A 49 5.64 -0.96 -1.70
CA TYR A 49 4.25 -0.58 -1.79
C TYR A 49 3.60 -1.33 -2.96
N ILE A 50 2.56 -2.12 -2.66
CA ILE A 50 1.89 -3.00 -3.63
C ILE A 50 0.64 -2.31 -4.18
N ASP A 51 -0.15 -1.68 -3.32
CA ASP A 51 -1.35 -0.95 -3.69
C ASP A 51 -1.39 0.42 -3.03
N TYR A 52 -1.98 1.36 -3.75
CA TYR A 52 -2.15 2.74 -3.32
C TYR A 52 -3.50 3.26 -3.83
N ILE A 53 -4.46 3.43 -2.93
CA ILE A 53 -5.79 3.95 -3.22
C ILE A 53 -5.92 5.30 -2.50
N GLU A 54 -5.87 6.39 -3.26
CA GLU A 54 -6.05 7.74 -2.74
C GLU A 54 -7.47 8.25 -3.02
N GLN A 55 -8.18 8.60 -1.95
CA GLN A 55 -9.51 9.17 -1.96
C GLN A 55 -9.42 10.63 -1.50
N PHE A 56 -9.61 11.57 -2.43
CA PHE A 56 -9.72 12.98 -2.08
C PHE A 56 -11.08 13.23 -1.43
N ARG A 57 -11.08 13.89 -0.25
CA ARG A 57 -12.31 14.42 0.33
C ARG A 57 -12.71 15.60 -0.54
N ARG A 58 -13.65 15.37 -1.45
CA ARG A 58 -14.26 16.43 -2.23
C ARG A 58 -15.03 17.30 -1.24
N GLU A 59 -14.70 18.58 -1.15
CA GLU A 59 -15.50 19.56 -0.41
C GLU A 59 -16.91 19.60 -1.03
N GLU A 60 -17.84 18.80 -0.51
CA GLU A 60 -19.28 19.02 -0.68
C GLU A 60 -19.79 20.02 0.37
N GLU A 61 -19.06 21.12 0.56
CA GLU A 61 -19.52 22.28 1.33
C GLU A 61 -19.26 23.55 0.52
N GLN A 62 -20.08 23.80 -0.49
CA GLN A 62 -20.44 25.17 -0.94
C GLN A 62 -21.46 25.07 -2.08
N ASN A 63 -22.72 24.85 -1.71
CA ASN A 63 -23.91 25.43 -2.36
C ASN A 63 -25.16 24.90 -1.63
N THR A 64 -25.38 25.42 -0.42
CA THR A 64 -26.72 25.48 0.18
C THR A 64 -27.05 26.94 0.41
#